data_AF-A0A5M5BWL3-F1
#
_entry.id   AF-A0A5M5BWL3-F1
#
_cell.length_a   1.000
_cell.length_b   1.000
_cell.length_c   1.000
_cell.angle_alpha   90.00
_cell.angle_beta   90.00
_cell.angle_gamma   90.00
#
_symmetry.space_group_name_H-M   'P 1'
#
loop_
_entity.id
_entity.type
_entity.pdbx_description
1 polymer ?
#
loop_
_entity_poly.entity_id
_entity_poly.type
_entity_poly.pdbx_seq_one_letter_code
_entity_poly.pdbx_strand_id
1 'polypeptide(L)'
;GNKKGYREEKGVAPDSRTDTYIAMKLGISNWRWSGVPFYIRTGKQMPTKVTEIVVHFRETPHQMFHCAGGNCPRANKLILRLQPNEGIVLKIGMKVPGAGFEVRQVTMDFSYAQLGGVPSGDAYARLIDDCIQGDPTLFTRSDAVEASWKFFDPVLRYWKDNPDAPLYGYPAGTWGPLESEAMMHEHGADWTNPCKNLTNTDQYCEL
;
A
#
# COMPACT_ATOMS: atom_id res chain seq x y z
N GLY A 1 -7.60 -18.00 16.50
CA GLY A 1 -7.46 -18.41 15.09
C GLY A 1 -6.47 -19.53 15.00
N ASN A 2 -6.79 -20.62 14.30
CA ASN A 2 -6.01 -21.87 14.28
C ASN A 2 -4.91 -21.89 13.20
N LYS A 3 -4.24 -20.75 12.96
CA LYS A 3 -3.18 -20.64 11.94
C LYS A 3 -1.82 -20.72 12.63
N LYS A 4 -0.93 -21.56 12.08
CA LYS A 4 0.44 -21.73 12.56
C LYS A 4 1.24 -20.45 12.43
N GLY A 5 2.10 -20.17 13.41
CA GLY A 5 3.10 -19.10 13.31
C GLY A 5 4.22 -19.46 12.34
N TYR A 6 4.96 -18.45 11.85
CA TYR A 6 6.07 -18.68 10.90
C TYR A 6 7.11 -19.71 11.41
N ARG A 7 7.45 -19.66 12.70
CA ARG A 7 8.40 -20.59 13.35
C ARG A 7 7.86 -22.01 13.54
N GLU A 8 6.56 -22.22 13.34
CA GLU A 8 5.90 -23.52 13.42
C GLU A 8 5.74 -24.18 12.03
N GLU A 9 6.14 -23.48 10.95
CA GLU A 9 6.10 -24.01 9.60
C GLU A 9 7.21 -25.05 9.38
N LYS A 10 6.89 -26.06 8.56
CA LYS A 10 7.84 -27.14 8.24
C LYS A 10 9.06 -26.56 7.52
N GLY A 11 10.25 -26.80 8.06
CA GLY A 11 11.52 -26.34 7.48
C GLY A 11 11.98 -24.96 7.95
N VAL A 12 11.26 -24.33 8.90
CA VAL A 12 11.70 -23.10 9.55
C VAL A 12 12.39 -23.43 10.87
N ALA A 13 13.54 -22.79 11.13
CA ALA A 13 14.23 -22.94 12.40
C ALA A 13 13.41 -22.31 13.55
N PRO A 14 13.30 -22.93 14.74
CA PRO A 14 12.53 -22.39 15.86
C PRO A 14 12.97 -21.00 16.34
N ASP A 15 14.25 -20.69 16.15
CA ASP A 15 14.89 -19.41 16.49
C ASP A 15 15.02 -18.46 15.28
N SER A 16 14.42 -18.82 14.14
CA SER A 16 14.49 -18.02 12.92
C SER A 16 14.05 -16.57 13.16
N ARG A 17 14.84 -15.64 12.62
CA ARG A 17 14.60 -14.20 12.65
C ARG A 17 14.28 -13.62 11.27
N THR A 18 14.03 -14.48 10.28
CA THR A 18 13.62 -14.05 8.95
C THR A 18 12.33 -13.24 9.04
N ASP A 19 12.33 -12.06 8.45
CA ASP A 19 11.18 -11.18 8.38
C ASP A 19 10.11 -11.73 7.45
N THR A 20 8.85 -11.66 7.90
CA THR A 20 7.67 -11.96 7.07
C THR A 20 6.84 -10.73 6.77
N TYR A 21 7.26 -9.57 7.30
CA TYR A 21 6.65 -8.27 7.14
C TYR A 21 7.74 -7.20 7.22
N ILE A 22 7.66 -6.20 6.35
CA ILE A 22 8.47 -4.98 6.44
C ILE A 22 7.57 -3.78 6.20
N ALA A 23 7.79 -2.73 6.99
CA ALA A 23 7.29 -1.40 6.73
C ALA A 23 8.46 -0.42 6.78
N MET A 24 8.52 0.50 5.84
CA MET A 24 9.58 1.49 5.76
C MET A 24 9.05 2.83 5.29
N LYS A 25 9.68 3.89 5.82
CA LYS A 25 9.51 5.26 5.38
C LYS A 25 10.76 5.68 4.63
N LEU A 26 10.57 6.15 3.40
CA LEU A 26 11.61 6.58 2.49
C LEU A 26 11.43 8.06 2.16
N GLY A 27 12.55 8.74 1.89
CA GLY A 27 12.56 10.09 1.35
C GLY A 27 13.25 10.09 -0.01
N ILE A 28 12.69 10.82 -0.98
CA ILE A 28 13.34 11.04 -2.27
C ILE A 28 13.91 12.45 -2.28
N SER A 29 15.24 12.54 -2.25
CA SER A 29 15.99 13.80 -2.17
C SER A 29 16.05 14.51 -3.52
N ASN A 30 14.91 15.03 -3.98
CA ASN A 30 14.84 15.92 -5.14
C ASN A 30 13.81 17.03 -4.93
N TRP A 31 13.80 18.02 -5.83
CA TRP A 31 12.91 19.19 -5.70
C TRP A 31 11.41 18.82 -5.70
N ARG A 32 11.03 17.78 -6.46
CA ARG A 32 9.64 17.36 -6.62
C ARG A 32 9.08 16.67 -5.38
N TRP A 33 9.90 15.87 -4.72
CA TRP A 33 9.52 15.01 -3.60
C TRP A 33 10.09 15.46 -2.25
N SER A 34 10.73 16.64 -2.21
CA SER A 34 11.20 17.24 -0.96
C SER A 34 10.08 17.34 0.07
N GLY A 35 10.30 16.74 1.24
CA GLY A 35 9.32 16.71 2.34
C GLY A 35 8.13 15.77 2.13
N VAL A 36 8.10 14.96 1.07
CA VAL A 36 7.06 13.96 0.83
C VAL A 36 7.57 12.57 1.26
N PRO A 37 7.05 11.98 2.35
CA PRO A 37 7.43 10.63 2.75
C PRO A 37 6.79 9.57 1.85
N PHE A 38 7.58 8.57 1.46
CA PHE A 38 7.12 7.39 0.76
C PHE A 38 7.06 6.22 1.74
N TYR A 39 5.86 5.67 1.93
CA TYR A 39 5.67 4.52 2.79
C TYR A 39 5.51 3.26 1.97
N ILE A 40 6.28 2.23 2.32
CA ILE A 40 6.19 0.92 1.71
C ILE A 40 5.87 -0.06 2.84
N ARG A 41 4.88 -0.91 2.63
CA ARG A 41 4.65 -2.10 3.47
C ARG A 41 4.44 -3.32 2.60
N THR A 42 4.98 -4.45 3.03
CA THR A 42 4.68 -5.76 2.44
C THR A 42 4.72 -6.80 3.54
N GLY A 43 3.87 -7.81 3.43
CA GLY A 43 3.77 -8.85 4.44
C GLY A 43 3.11 -10.13 3.94
N LYS A 44 3.41 -11.23 4.61
CA LYS A 44 2.77 -12.53 4.41
C LYS A 44 1.68 -12.75 5.46
N GLN A 45 0.73 -13.65 5.15
CA GLN A 45 -0.40 -13.96 6.04
C GLN A 45 -1.20 -12.72 6.46
N MET A 46 -1.30 -11.73 5.58
CA MET A 46 -2.15 -10.55 5.77
C MET A 46 -3.62 -10.91 5.48
N PRO A 47 -4.60 -10.08 5.91
CA PRO A 47 -6.03 -10.38 5.73
C PRO A 47 -6.42 -10.61 4.27
N THR A 48 -5.81 -9.84 3.35
CA THR A 48 -6.11 -9.91 1.92
C THR A 48 -4.82 -9.91 1.10
N LYS A 49 -4.84 -10.60 -0.05
CA LYS A 49 -3.79 -10.46 -1.06
C LYS A 49 -4.12 -9.23 -1.90
N VAL A 50 -3.25 -8.24 -1.88
CA VAL A 50 -3.45 -6.96 -2.56
C VAL A 50 -2.12 -6.30 -2.87
N THR A 51 -2.07 -5.64 -4.03
CA THR A 51 -1.01 -4.73 -4.43
C THR A 51 -1.68 -3.42 -4.81
N GLU A 52 -1.41 -2.35 -4.06
CA GLU A 52 -1.99 -1.04 -4.30
C GLU A 52 -1.00 0.09 -4.01
N ILE A 53 -1.21 1.21 -4.67
CA ILE A 53 -0.51 2.47 -4.45
C ILE A 53 -1.56 3.48 -3.99
N VAL A 54 -1.33 4.10 -2.84
CA VAL A 54 -2.24 5.12 -2.29
C VAL A 54 -1.53 6.45 -2.19
N VAL A 55 -2.01 7.43 -2.94
CA VAL A 55 -1.54 8.81 -2.87
C VAL A 55 -2.47 9.58 -1.95
N HIS A 56 -1.93 10.01 -0.81
CA HIS A 56 -2.60 10.92 0.11
C HIS A 56 -2.31 12.36 -0.31
N PHE A 57 -3.34 13.12 -0.63
CA PHE A 57 -3.19 14.55 -0.91
C PHE A 57 -3.03 15.33 0.40
N ARG A 58 -2.52 16.56 0.31
CA ARG A 58 -2.49 17.45 1.49
C ARG A 58 -3.90 17.83 1.89
N GLU A 59 -4.12 17.97 3.19
CA GLU A 59 -5.35 18.53 3.72
C GLU A 59 -5.53 19.98 3.24
N THR A 60 -6.78 20.40 3.10
CA THR A 60 -7.09 21.78 2.73
C THR A 60 -6.85 22.70 3.93
N PRO A 61 -6.01 23.74 3.83
CA PRO A 61 -5.66 24.59 4.98
C PRO A 61 -6.86 25.31 5.62
N HIS A 62 -7.91 25.57 4.83
CA HIS A 62 -9.13 26.23 5.27
C HIS A 62 -10.35 25.43 4.86
N GLN A 63 -11.04 24.84 5.84
CA GLN A 63 -12.34 24.20 5.64
C GLN A 63 -13.43 25.27 5.75
N MET A 64 -13.97 25.72 4.61
CA MET A 64 -15.10 26.68 4.58
C MET A 64 -16.48 26.01 4.81
N PHE A 65 -16.50 24.69 4.96
CA PHE A 65 -17.73 23.89 5.00
C PHE A 65 -17.84 23.14 6.33
N HIS A 66 -19.06 23.07 6.87
CA HIS A 66 -19.34 22.25 8.05
C HIS A 66 -19.45 20.78 7.64
N CYS A 67 -18.95 19.88 8.50
CA CYS A 67 -18.91 18.45 8.18
C CYS A 67 -20.19 17.77 8.66
N ALA A 68 -20.90 17.12 7.74
CA ALA A 68 -22.08 16.33 8.12
C ALA A 68 -21.68 15.23 9.12
N GLY A 69 -22.31 15.21 10.29
CA GLY A 69 -22.11 14.16 11.29
C GLY A 69 -20.71 14.09 11.92
N GLY A 70 -19.92 15.20 11.89
CA GLY A 70 -18.63 15.30 12.59
C GLY A 70 -17.43 14.63 11.90
N ASN A 71 -17.63 13.98 10.75
CA ASN A 71 -16.55 13.35 9.98
C ASN A 71 -16.17 14.21 8.77
N CYS A 72 -15.18 15.08 8.96
CA CYS A 72 -14.64 15.89 7.87
C CYS A 72 -13.80 15.04 6.90
N PRO A 73 -13.96 15.20 5.57
CA PRO A 73 -12.98 14.68 4.64
C PRO A 73 -11.65 15.38 4.89
N ARG A 74 -10.69 14.66 5.49
CA ARG A 74 -9.35 15.17 5.84
C ARG A 74 -8.58 15.56 4.59
N ALA A 75 -8.38 14.58 3.71
CA ALA A 75 -7.62 14.73 2.49
C ALA A 75 -8.21 13.84 1.39
N ASN A 76 -8.07 14.28 0.14
CA ASN A 76 -8.36 13.44 -1.00
C ASN A 76 -7.39 12.24 -1.02
N LYS A 77 -7.83 11.12 -1.60
CA LYS A 77 -6.97 9.95 -1.80
C LYS A 77 -7.14 9.42 -3.23
N LEU A 78 -6.04 9.14 -3.90
CA LEU A 78 -6.03 8.37 -5.15
C LEU A 78 -5.45 6.99 -4.86
N ILE A 79 -6.28 5.97 -5.03
CA ILE A 79 -5.93 4.56 -4.82
C ILE A 79 -5.84 3.91 -6.20
N LEU A 80 -4.67 3.39 -6.52
CA LEU A 80 -4.41 2.61 -7.73
C LEU A 80 -4.24 1.16 -7.31
N ARG A 81 -5.18 0.28 -7.69
CA ARG A 81 -5.09 -1.14 -7.39
C ARG A 81 -4.52 -1.90 -8.59
N LEU A 82 -3.41 -2.59 -8.35
CA LEU A 82 -2.67 -3.35 -9.36
C LEU A 82 -3.07 -4.82 -9.38
N GLN A 83 -3.41 -5.41 -8.24
CA GLN A 83 -3.93 -6.78 -8.16
C GLN A 83 -4.53 -7.05 -6.78
N PRO A 84 -5.55 -7.90 -6.65
CA PRO A 84 -6.52 -8.30 -7.67
C PRO A 84 -7.52 -7.16 -7.95
N ASN A 85 -8.38 -7.31 -8.96
CA ASN A 85 -9.42 -6.31 -9.29
C ASN A 85 -8.79 -4.96 -9.64
N GLU A 86 -8.06 -4.95 -10.74
CA GLU A 86 -7.35 -3.79 -11.29
C GLU A 86 -8.32 -2.62 -11.47
N GLY A 87 -7.94 -1.46 -10.95
CA GLY A 87 -8.82 -0.30 -10.98
C GLY A 87 -8.25 0.92 -10.27
N ILE A 88 -9.01 2.00 -10.36
CA ILE A 88 -8.64 3.30 -9.83
C ILE A 88 -9.81 3.81 -8.98
N VAL A 89 -9.50 4.31 -7.79
CA VAL A 89 -10.46 4.93 -6.89
C VAL A 89 -9.96 6.31 -6.48
N LEU A 90 -10.77 7.32 -6.72
CA LEU A 90 -10.55 8.69 -6.24
C LEU A 90 -11.57 9.02 -5.16
N LYS A 91 -11.09 9.24 -3.93
CA LYS A 91 -11.90 9.72 -2.80
C LYS A 91 -11.76 11.24 -2.69
N ILE A 92 -12.88 11.96 -2.81
CA ILE A 92 -12.92 13.42 -2.78
C ILE A 92 -14.06 13.93 -1.89
N GLY A 93 -13.87 15.11 -1.30
CA GLY A 93 -14.96 15.82 -0.63
C GLY A 93 -15.92 16.44 -1.64
N MET A 94 -17.22 16.16 -1.52
CA MET A 94 -18.26 16.76 -2.34
C MET A 94 -19.37 17.34 -1.47
N LYS A 95 -19.89 18.50 -1.86
CA LYS A 95 -21.07 19.10 -1.23
C LYS A 95 -22.27 18.16 -1.39
N VAL A 96 -22.98 17.90 -0.30
CA VAL A 96 -24.23 17.15 -0.34
C VAL A 96 -25.28 17.99 -1.09
N PRO A 97 -25.95 17.45 -2.12
CA PRO A 97 -27.04 18.15 -2.80
C PRO A 97 -28.14 18.56 -1.82
N GLY A 98 -28.53 19.82 -1.81
CA GLY A 98 -29.57 20.35 -0.91
C GLY A 98 -29.29 21.76 -0.40
N ALA A 99 -30.17 22.24 0.49
CA ALA A 99 -29.97 23.49 1.21
C ALA A 99 -28.98 23.25 2.36
N GLY A 100 -27.80 23.86 2.28
CA GLY A 100 -26.74 23.68 3.27
C GLY A 100 -25.33 23.78 2.70
N PHE A 101 -24.35 23.67 3.59
CA PHE A 101 -22.91 23.71 3.30
C PHE A 101 -22.21 22.44 3.80
N GLU A 102 -22.95 21.34 3.85
CA GLU A 102 -22.42 20.06 4.31
C GLU A 102 -21.61 19.37 3.22
N VAL A 103 -20.43 18.86 3.59
CA VAL A 103 -19.57 18.08 2.72
C VAL A 103 -19.51 16.63 3.20
N ARG A 104 -19.55 15.70 2.26
CA ARG A 104 -19.34 14.26 2.47
C ARG A 104 -18.24 13.77 1.55
N GLN A 105 -17.47 12.78 2.00
CA GLN A 105 -16.54 12.07 1.14
C GLN A 105 -17.33 11.19 0.17
N VAL A 106 -17.08 11.37 -1.13
CA VAL A 106 -17.62 10.54 -2.20
C VAL A 106 -16.49 9.80 -2.90
N THR A 107 -16.84 8.67 -3.49
CA THR A 107 -15.92 7.80 -4.21
C THR A 107 -16.26 7.83 -5.69
N MET A 108 -15.25 8.11 -6.52
CA MET A 108 -15.29 7.88 -7.96
C MET A 108 -14.40 6.69 -8.26
N ASP A 109 -14.95 5.63 -8.84
CA ASP A 109 -14.23 4.39 -9.12
C ASP A 109 -14.32 3.98 -10.58
N PHE A 110 -13.29 3.27 -11.01
CA PHE A 110 -13.20 2.59 -12.30
C PHE A 110 -12.55 1.22 -12.06
N SER A 111 -13.11 0.18 -12.69
CA SER A 111 -12.59 -1.18 -12.61
C SER A 111 -12.44 -1.79 -14.01
N TYR A 112 -11.31 -2.44 -14.27
CA TYR A 112 -11.08 -3.15 -15.55
C TYR A 112 -12.12 -4.26 -15.80
N ALA A 113 -12.70 -4.84 -14.74
CA ALA A 113 -13.77 -5.81 -14.88
C ALA A 113 -15.01 -5.24 -15.59
N GLN A 114 -15.26 -3.93 -15.47
CA GLN A 114 -16.39 -3.25 -16.12
C GLN A 114 -16.17 -3.05 -17.63
N LEU A 115 -14.93 -3.15 -18.13
CA LEU A 115 -14.60 -3.01 -19.56
C LEU A 115 -14.86 -4.27 -20.40
N GLY A 116 -15.51 -5.30 -19.85
CA GLY A 116 -15.88 -6.49 -20.63
C GLY A 116 -14.84 -7.62 -20.63
N GLY A 117 -14.01 -7.70 -19.57
CA GLY A 117 -13.32 -8.95 -19.23
C GLY A 117 -12.33 -9.46 -20.26
N VAL A 118 -11.65 -8.59 -21.01
CA VAL A 118 -10.41 -9.02 -21.68
C VAL A 118 -9.48 -9.47 -20.55
N PRO A 119 -9.04 -10.75 -20.52
CA PRO A 119 -8.14 -11.20 -19.50
C PRO A 119 -6.93 -10.26 -19.50
N SER A 120 -6.54 -9.76 -18.34
CA SER A 120 -5.19 -9.24 -18.20
C SER A 120 -4.27 -10.39 -18.61
N GLY A 121 -3.65 -10.25 -19.78
CA GLY A 121 -2.81 -11.30 -20.35
C GLY A 121 -1.77 -11.72 -19.31
N ASP A 122 -1.32 -12.98 -19.38
CA ASP A 122 -0.24 -13.44 -18.50
C ASP A 122 0.93 -12.46 -18.60
N ALA A 123 1.41 -11.98 -17.45
CA ALA A 123 2.52 -11.04 -17.37
C ALA A 123 3.74 -11.57 -18.13
N TYR A 124 3.97 -12.89 -18.13
CA TYR A 124 5.06 -13.49 -18.90
C TYR A 124 4.81 -13.46 -20.41
N ALA A 125 3.57 -13.69 -20.87
CA ALA A 125 3.26 -13.61 -22.28
C ALA A 125 3.56 -12.21 -22.83
N ARG A 126 3.23 -11.16 -22.07
CA ARG A 126 3.56 -9.78 -22.45
C ARG A 126 5.06 -9.52 -22.49
N LEU A 127 5.81 -9.94 -21.46
CA LEU A 127 7.27 -9.76 -21.43
C LEU A 127 7.98 -10.52 -22.56
N ILE A 128 7.49 -11.70 -22.94
CA ILE A 128 8.03 -12.47 -24.06
C ILE A 128 7.74 -11.75 -25.39
N ASP A 129 6.52 -11.24 -25.59
CA ASP A 129 6.17 -10.43 -26.77
C ASP A 129 7.08 -9.19 -26.88
N ASP A 130 7.24 -8.43 -25.79
CA ASP A 130 8.12 -7.25 -25.75
C ASP A 130 9.58 -7.62 -26.07
N CYS A 131 10.07 -8.77 -25.60
CA CYS A 131 11.41 -9.27 -25.94
C CYS A 131 11.56 -9.57 -27.44
N ILE A 132 10.54 -10.17 -28.08
CA ILE A 132 10.53 -10.44 -29.52
C ILE A 132 10.48 -9.14 -30.34
N GLN A 133 9.72 -8.15 -29.87
CA GLN A 133 9.64 -6.82 -30.49
C GLN A 133 10.88 -5.95 -30.22
N GLY A 134 11.76 -6.37 -29.31
CA GLY A 134 12.92 -5.59 -28.88
C GLY A 134 12.55 -4.35 -28.06
N ASP A 135 11.43 -4.36 -27.34
CA ASP A 135 10.99 -3.27 -26.46
C ASP A 135 11.50 -3.51 -25.02
N PRO A 136 12.47 -2.72 -24.53
CA PRO A 136 13.02 -2.88 -23.19
C PRO A 136 12.20 -2.17 -22.09
N THR A 137 11.06 -1.55 -22.41
CA THR A 137 10.34 -0.62 -21.51
C THR A 137 9.92 -1.25 -20.17
N LEU A 138 9.50 -2.53 -20.18
CA LEU A 138 9.11 -3.26 -18.97
C LEU A 138 10.25 -4.03 -18.29
N PHE A 139 11.47 -3.94 -18.83
CA PHE A 139 12.64 -4.61 -18.28
C PHE A 139 13.41 -3.65 -17.36
N THR A 140 13.90 -4.19 -16.25
CA THR A 140 14.74 -3.40 -15.34
C THR A 140 16.14 -3.28 -15.93
N ARG A 141 16.60 -2.04 -16.12
CA ARG A 141 17.97 -1.75 -16.57
C ARG A 141 19.00 -2.10 -15.49
N SER A 142 20.22 -2.42 -15.92
CA SER A 142 21.33 -2.79 -15.01
C SER A 142 21.64 -1.72 -13.96
N ASP A 143 21.66 -0.44 -14.35
CA ASP A 143 21.90 0.68 -13.44
C ASP A 143 20.81 0.83 -12.36
N ALA A 144 19.54 0.56 -12.72
CA ALA A 144 18.44 0.54 -11.76
C ALA A 144 18.55 -0.62 -10.76
N VAL A 145 19.03 -1.80 -11.20
CA VAL A 145 19.31 -2.94 -10.31
C VAL A 145 20.45 -2.61 -9.35
N GLU A 146 21.55 -2.06 -9.84
CA GLU A 146 22.69 -1.65 -9.00
C GLU A 146 22.30 -0.58 -7.99
N ALA A 147 21.50 0.41 -8.38
CA ALA A 147 21.00 1.45 -7.49
C ALA A 147 20.09 0.86 -6.39
N SER A 148 19.25 -0.11 -6.74
CA SER A 148 18.39 -0.82 -5.78
C SER A 148 19.22 -1.57 -4.75
N TRP A 149 20.25 -2.31 -5.19
CA TRP A 149 21.17 -3.00 -4.27
C TRP A 149 21.95 -2.03 -3.39
N LYS A 150 22.46 -0.93 -3.95
CA LYS A 150 23.16 0.10 -3.19
C LYS A 150 22.28 0.68 -2.07
N PHE A 151 20.98 0.76 -2.30
CA PHE A 151 20.02 1.24 -1.30
C PHE A 151 19.70 0.18 -0.22
N PHE A 152 19.42 -1.07 -0.61
CA PHE A 152 18.98 -2.11 0.33
C PHE A 152 20.12 -2.84 1.05
N ASP A 153 21.31 -2.95 0.46
CA ASP A 153 22.43 -3.68 1.04
C ASP A 153 22.83 -3.19 2.45
N PRO A 154 22.91 -1.87 2.74
CA PRO A 154 23.12 -1.39 4.10
C PRO A 154 22.03 -1.81 5.10
N VAL A 155 20.77 -1.84 4.66
CA VAL A 155 19.63 -2.25 5.51
C VAL A 155 19.74 -3.74 5.84
N LEU A 156 20.05 -4.57 4.83
CA LEU A 156 20.22 -6.02 5.01
C LEU A 156 21.42 -6.34 5.90
N ARG A 157 22.54 -5.64 5.73
CA ARG A 157 23.73 -5.77 6.59
C ARG A 157 23.42 -5.40 8.03
N TYR A 158 22.70 -4.30 8.26
CA TYR A 158 22.29 -3.90 9.61
C TYR A 158 21.53 -5.02 10.33
N TRP A 159 20.53 -5.64 9.69
CA TRP A 159 19.77 -6.74 10.29
C TRP A 159 20.59 -7.99 10.53
N LYS A 160 21.58 -8.28 9.67
CA LYS A 160 22.50 -9.41 9.84
C LYS A 160 23.45 -9.19 11.01
N ASP A 161 23.99 -7.98 11.15
CA ASP A 161 25.04 -7.66 12.11
C ASP A 161 24.48 -7.29 13.50
N ASN A 162 23.17 -7.03 13.60
CA ASN A 162 22.48 -6.63 14.84
C ASN A 162 21.37 -7.65 15.20
N PRO A 163 21.71 -8.85 15.69
CA PRO A 163 20.72 -9.85 16.08
C PRO A 163 19.84 -9.40 17.25
N ASP A 164 20.29 -8.42 18.03
CA ASP A 164 19.55 -7.85 19.17
C ASP A 164 18.54 -6.78 18.74
N ALA A 165 18.52 -6.37 17.47
CA ALA A 165 17.52 -5.44 16.96
C ALA A 165 16.11 -6.00 17.24
N PRO A 166 15.13 -5.15 17.61
CA PRO A 166 13.80 -5.62 17.95
C PRO A 166 13.10 -6.22 16.72
N LEU A 167 12.62 -7.45 16.86
CA LEU A 167 11.79 -8.13 15.87
C LEU A 167 10.36 -8.16 16.39
N TYR A 168 9.47 -7.45 15.70
CA TYR A 168 8.06 -7.34 16.08
C TYR A 168 7.24 -8.45 15.44
N GLY A 169 6.47 -9.16 16.27
CA GLY A 169 5.52 -10.17 15.82
C GLY A 169 4.16 -9.56 15.51
N TYR A 170 3.40 -10.21 14.63
CA TYR A 170 2.02 -9.86 14.36
C TYR A 170 1.17 -11.13 14.22
N PRO A 171 -0.09 -11.15 14.69
CA PRO A 171 -0.95 -12.30 14.50
C PRO A 171 -1.27 -12.53 13.02
N ALA A 172 -1.31 -13.78 12.58
CA ALA A 172 -1.70 -14.13 11.22
C ALA A 172 -3.14 -13.64 10.93
N GLY A 173 -3.33 -12.99 9.77
CA GLY A 173 -4.59 -12.36 9.38
C GLY A 173 -4.78 -10.96 9.95
N THR A 174 -3.71 -10.26 10.34
CA THR A 174 -3.73 -8.84 10.75
C THR A 174 -2.89 -7.98 9.82
N TRP A 175 -3.06 -6.65 9.87
CA TRP A 175 -2.39 -5.69 8.97
C TRP A 175 -0.91 -5.40 9.32
N GLY A 176 -0.31 -6.23 10.18
CA GLY A 176 1.07 -6.12 10.62
C GLY A 176 1.20 -5.72 12.09
N PRO A 177 2.43 -5.40 12.54
CA PRO A 177 2.72 -4.99 13.90
C PRO A 177 2.29 -3.54 14.17
N LEU A 178 2.03 -3.21 15.44
CA LEU A 178 1.56 -1.87 15.87
C LEU A 178 2.60 -0.77 15.57
N GLU A 179 3.88 -1.13 15.55
CA GLU A 179 4.99 -0.23 15.23
C GLU A 179 4.90 0.29 13.79
N SER A 180 4.29 -0.49 12.88
CA SER A 180 4.02 -0.03 11.51
C SER A 180 2.94 1.06 11.47
N GLU A 181 1.91 0.95 12.32
CA GLU A 181 0.88 1.97 12.45
C GLU A 181 1.44 3.24 13.10
N ALA A 182 2.23 3.09 14.17
CA ALA A 182 2.90 4.20 14.85
C ALA A 182 3.74 5.05 13.88
N MET A 183 4.52 4.41 12.98
CA MET A 183 5.33 5.09 11.96
C MET A 183 4.50 5.97 11.01
N MET A 184 3.26 5.58 10.69
CA MET A 184 2.35 6.39 9.88
C MET A 184 1.76 7.54 10.69
N HIS A 185 1.40 7.28 11.95
CA HIS A 185 0.79 8.26 12.84
C HIS A 185 1.73 9.42 13.17
N GLU A 186 3.05 9.20 13.20
CA GLU A 186 4.06 10.27 13.32
C GLU A 186 3.90 11.38 12.26
N HIS A 187 3.30 11.05 11.11
CA HIS A 187 3.01 11.99 10.03
C HIS A 187 1.53 12.35 9.90
N GLY A 188 0.72 12.03 10.91
CA GLY A 188 -0.72 12.31 10.90
C GLY A 188 -1.49 11.52 9.85
N ALA A 189 -0.94 10.39 9.41
CA ALA A 189 -1.55 9.53 8.41
C ALA A 189 -1.83 8.13 8.98
N ASP A 190 -2.77 7.44 8.35
CA ASP A 190 -3.12 6.05 8.67
C ASP A 190 -2.91 5.18 7.43
N TRP A 191 -2.54 3.92 7.65
CA TRP A 191 -2.53 2.94 6.57
C TRP A 191 -3.93 2.77 5.98
N THR A 192 -4.00 2.69 4.65
CA THR A 192 -5.22 2.22 3.99
C THR A 192 -5.24 0.70 4.05
N ASN A 193 -6.25 0.12 4.71
CA ASN A 193 -6.41 -1.32 4.84
C ASN A 193 -7.39 -1.83 3.78
N PRO A 194 -6.91 -2.46 2.70
CA PRO A 194 -7.74 -2.78 1.55
C PRO A 194 -8.61 -4.01 1.73
N CYS A 195 -9.84 -3.88 1.23
CA CYS A 195 -10.79 -4.97 1.22
C CYS A 195 -10.78 -5.70 -0.12
N LYS A 196 -11.30 -6.93 -0.10
CA LYS A 196 -11.35 -7.83 -1.26
C LYS A 196 -11.96 -7.16 -2.50
N ASN A 197 -12.99 -6.34 -2.29
CA ASN A 197 -13.60 -5.54 -3.33
C ASN A 197 -13.08 -4.10 -3.29
N LEU A 198 -12.82 -3.53 -4.48
CA LEU A 198 -12.35 -2.15 -4.64
C LEU A 198 -13.42 -1.13 -4.24
N THR A 199 -14.70 -1.52 -4.30
CA THR A 199 -15.86 -0.65 -4.10
C THR A 199 -16.43 -0.76 -2.69
N ASN A 200 -16.68 0.41 -2.08
CA ASN A 200 -17.46 0.65 -0.86
C ASN A 200 -16.97 0.03 0.46
N THR A 201 -15.79 0.41 0.94
CA THR A 201 -15.49 0.20 2.37
C THR A 201 -14.68 1.39 2.92
N ASP A 202 -15.39 2.35 3.51
CA ASP A 202 -14.84 3.20 4.58
C ASP A 202 -14.96 2.50 5.95
N GLN A 203 -15.55 1.30 5.97
CA GLN A 203 -15.75 0.48 7.16
C GLN A 203 -15.22 -0.91 6.86
N TYR A 204 -14.21 -1.31 7.64
CA TYR A 204 -13.77 -2.66 7.92
C TYR A 204 -13.89 -3.70 6.81
N CYS A 205 -12.74 -4.20 6.36
CA CYS A 205 -12.72 -5.44 5.60
C CYS A 205 -13.26 -6.56 6.48
N GLU A 206 -14.37 -7.17 6.07
CA GLU A 206 -14.80 -8.44 6.64
C GLU A 206 -13.62 -9.42 6.56
N LEU A 207 -13.20 -9.92 7.73
CA LEU A 207 -12.15 -10.91 7.89
C LEU A 207 -12.58 -12.28 7.35
#